data_AF-A0A377C1Y6-F1
#
_entry.id   AF-A0A377C1Y6-F1
#
_cell.length_a   1.000
_cell.length_b   1.000
_cell.length_c   1.000
_cell.angle_alpha   90.00
_cell.angle_beta   90.00
_cell.angle_gamma   90.00
#
_symmetry.space_group_name_H-M   'P 1'
#
loop_
_entity.id
_entity.type
_entity.pdbx_description
1 polymer ?
#
loop_
_entity_poly.entity_id
_entity_poly.type
_entity_poly.pdbx_seq_one_letter_code
_entity_poly.pdbx_strand_id
1 'polypeptide(L)' 'MIQAANTGTLFLDEIGDMPLMLQAKLLRAIEAREILPIGASSPIQVDIRIISATNQNLAQFIAEGKFAKISSTDLMLSR' A
#
# COMPACT_ATOMS: atom_id res chain seq x y z
N MET A 1 -4.14 4.79 -12.60
CA MET A 1 -2.99 4.26 -11.84
C MET A 1 -3.22 2.81 -11.44
N ILE A 2 -4.05 2.48 -10.44
CA ILE A 2 -4.15 1.08 -9.95
C ILE A 2 -4.85 0.13 -10.95
N GLN A 3 -5.86 0.58 -11.70
CA GLN A 3 -6.46 -0.22 -12.79
C GLN A 3 -5.46 -0.67 -13.87
N ALA A 4 -4.45 0.15 -14.15
CA ALA A 4 -3.44 -0.16 -15.15
C ALA A 4 -2.44 -1.23 -14.68
N ALA A 5 -2.40 -1.50 -13.37
CA ALA A 5 -1.55 -2.52 -12.76
C ALA A 5 -2.30 -3.83 -12.49
N ASN A 6 -3.54 -4.01 -12.96
CA ASN A 6 -4.25 -5.28 -12.80
C ASN A 6 -3.44 -6.42 -13.44
N THR A 7 -3.15 -7.48 -12.69
CA THR A 7 -2.17 -8.57 -12.95
C THR A 7 -0.69 -8.14 -13.01
N GLY A 8 -0.39 -6.92 -12.60
CA GLY A 8 0.94 -6.30 -12.59
C GLY A 8 1.48 -6.04 -11.19
N THR A 9 2.55 -5.26 -11.12
CA THR A 9 3.20 -4.87 -9.86
C THR A 9 3.14 -3.35 -9.67
N LEU A 10 2.69 -2.91 -8.50
CA LEU A 10 2.71 -1.52 -8.07
C LEU A 10 3.95 -1.29 -7.18
N PHE A 11 4.87 -0.46 -7.65
CA PHE A 11 6.01 0.00 -6.85
C PHE A 11 5.65 1.30 -6.12
N LEU A 12 5.82 1.32 -4.80
CA LEU A 12 5.58 2.47 -3.93
C LEU A 12 6.89 2.92 -3.30
N ASP A 13 7.44 4.03 -3.78
CA ASP A 13 8.60 4.65 -3.13
C ASP A 13 8.15 5.58 -1.99
N GLU A 14 9.01 5.76 -1.00
CA GLU A 14 8.81 6.67 0.14
C GLU A 14 7.50 6.47 0.91
N ILE A 15 7.06 5.22 1.13
CA ILE A 15 5.76 4.94 1.79
C ILE A 15 5.63 5.51 3.21
N GLY A 16 6.77 5.78 3.87
CA GLY A 16 6.83 6.41 5.20
C GLY A 16 6.37 7.86 5.23
N ASP A 17 6.50 8.59 4.12
CA ASP A 17 6.06 10.00 4.01
C ASP A 17 4.56 10.12 3.65
N MET A 18 3.91 8.99 3.42
CA MET A 18 2.47 8.95 3.11
C MET A 18 1.63 9.26 4.36
N PRO A 19 0.61 10.13 4.28
CA PRO A 19 -0.32 10.36 5.38
C PRO A 19 -0.99 9.05 5.85
N LEU A 20 -1.14 8.87 7.16
CA LEU A 20 -1.68 7.64 7.77
C LEU A 20 -3.05 7.22 7.21
N MET A 21 -3.91 8.20 6.89
CA MET A 21 -5.22 7.92 6.27
C MET A 21 -5.09 7.25 4.90
N LEU A 22 -4.06 7.63 4.12
CA LEU A 22 -3.83 7.03 2.81
C LEU A 22 -3.19 5.64 2.95
N GLN A 23 -2.30 5.44 3.93
CA GLN A 23 -1.78 4.11 4.28
C GLN A 23 -2.91 3.14 4.65
N ALA A 24 -3.87 3.57 5.47
CA ALA A 24 -5.02 2.76 5.86
C ALA A 24 -5.92 2.39 4.66
N LYS A 25 -6.13 3.33 3.73
CA LYS A 25 -6.86 3.05 2.48
C LYS A 25 -6.11 2.05 1.61
N LEU A 26 -4.79 2.15 1.54
CA LEU A 26 -3.95 1.24 0.77
C LEU A 26 -3.99 -0.17 1.38
N LEU A 27 -3.87 -0.30 2.70
CA LEU A 27 -4.02 -1.57 3.41
C LEU A 27 -5.38 -2.21 3.15
N ARG A 28 -6.46 -1.43 3.24
CA ARG A 28 -7.81 -1.93 2.97
C ARG A 28 -7.97 -2.40 1.52
N ALA A 29 -7.35 -1.72 0.55
CA ALA A 29 -7.37 -2.12 -0.85
C ALA A 29 -6.62 -3.44 -1.08
N ILE A 30 -5.50 -3.66 -0.37
CA ILE A 30 -4.72 -4.91 -0.42
C ILE A 30 -5.51 -6.07 0.18
N GLU A 31 -6.07 -5.87 1.37
CA GLU A 31 -6.83 -6.89 2.09
C GLU A 31 -8.11 -7.29 1.35
N ALA A 32 -8.85 -6.30 0.83
CA ALA A 32 -10.09 -6.54 0.09
C ALA A 32 -9.84 -6.99 -1.36
N ARG A 33 -8.62 -6.81 -1.89
CA ARG A 33 -8.29 -6.94 -3.32
C ARG A 33 -9.20 -6.09 -4.21
N GLU A 34 -9.67 -4.97 -3.69
CA GLU A 34 -10.62 -4.09 -4.37
C GLU A 34 -10.18 -2.65 -4.30
N ILE A 35 -10.45 -1.90 -5.37
CA ILE A 35 -10.26 -0.44 -5.41
C ILE A 35 -11.53 0.25 -5.85
N LEU A 36 -11.72 1.49 -5.39
CA LEU A 36 -12.72 2.40 -5.93
C LEU A 36 -12.02 3.46 -6.80
N PRO A 37 -12.11 3.38 -8.13
CA PRO A 37 -11.58 4.41 -9.02
C PRO A 37 -12.27 5.76 -8.77
N ILE A 38 -11.54 6.86 -8.97
CA ILE A 38 -12.13 8.19 -8.84
C ILE A 38 -13.22 8.34 -9.91
N GLY A 39 -14.42 8.74 -9.49
CA GLY A 39 -15.60 8.87 -10.35
C GLY A 39 -16.37 7.55 -10.58
N ALA A 40 -15.93 6.43 -10.01
CA ALA A 40 -16.71 5.19 -10.02
C ALA A 40 -17.71 5.16 -8.86
N SER A 41 -18.86 4.52 -9.08
CA SER A 41 -19.89 4.31 -8.06
C SER A 41 -19.77 2.96 -7.34
N SER A 42 -18.93 2.05 -7.84
CA SER A 42 -18.72 0.72 -7.26
C SER A 42 -17.24 0.33 -7.27
N PRO A 43 -16.77 -0.43 -6.26
CA PRO A 43 -15.44 -1.02 -6.28
C PRO A 43 -15.26 -2.00 -7.44
N ILE A 44 -14.01 -2.25 -7.80
CA ILE A 44 -13.62 -3.29 -8.74
C ILE A 44 -12.54 -4.16 -8.12
N GLN A 45 -12.59 -5.46 -8.42
CA GLN A 45 -11.57 -6.42 -8.04
C GLN A 45 -10.29 -6.18 -8.82
N VAL A 46 -9.15 -6.27 -8.13
CA VAL A 46 -7.82 -6.11 -8.69
C VAL A 46 -6.89 -7.17 -8.15
N ASP A 47 -6.09 -7.76 -9.04
CA ASP A 47 -4.99 -8.64 -8.66
C ASP A 47 -3.68 -7.87 -8.86
N ILE A 48 -3.08 -7.38 -7.78
CA ILE A 48 -1.85 -6.57 -7.85
C ILE A 48 -0.83 -7.08 -6.85
N ARG A 49 0.42 -7.20 -7.30
CA ARG A 49 1.56 -7.31 -6.40
C ARG A 49 1.99 -5.91 -5.97
N ILE A 50 2.34 -5.72 -4.71
CA ILE A 50 2.86 -4.43 -4.24
C ILE A 50 4.28 -4.63 -3.74
N ILE A 51 5.18 -3.75 -4.18
CA ILE A 51 6.53 -3.63 -3.68
C ILE A 51 6.68 -2.21 -3.17
N SER A 52 7.16 -2.02 -1.94
CA SER A 52 7.36 -0.69 -1.39
C SER A 52 8.76 -0.49 -0.81
N ALA A 53 9.28 0.73 -0.95
CA ALA A 53 10.52 1.19 -0.35
C ALA A 53 10.25 2.41 0.55
N THR A 54 11.09 2.59 1.57
CA THR A 54 11.11 3.81 2.39
C THR A 54 12.52 4.03 2.93
N ASN A 55 12.92 5.31 3.04
CA ASN A 55 14.16 5.71 3.70
C ASN A 55 13.99 5.86 5.23
N GLN A 56 12.79 5.64 5.76
CA GLN A 56 12.49 5.79 7.19
C GLN A 56 12.55 4.43 7.90
N ASN A 57 12.95 4.45 9.18
CA ASN A 57 13.02 3.23 9.98
C ASN A 57 11.59 2.74 10.29
N LEU A 58 11.12 1.80 9.47
CA LEU A 58 9.76 1.29 9.53
C LEU A 58 9.45 0.64 10.88
N ALA A 59 10.43 -0.06 11.48
CA ALA A 59 10.24 -0.71 12.78
C ALA A 59 10.00 0.31 13.89
N GLN A 60 10.73 1.43 13.86
CA GLN A 60 10.52 2.55 14.78
C GLN A 60 9.15 3.20 14.56
N PHE A 61 8.74 3.42 13.31
CA PHE A 61 7.47 4.07 13.01
C PHE A 61 6.25 3.20 13.36
N ILE A 62 6.37 1.88 13.24
CA ILE A 62 5.37 0.93 13.73
C ILE A 62 5.28 0.98 15.26
N ALA A 63 6.43 1.02 15.96
CA ALA A 63 6.46 1.13 17.42
C ALA A 63 5.85 2.43 17.94
N GLU A 64 6.02 3.53 17.19
CA GLU A 64 5.47 4.86 17.51
C GLU A 64 4.00 5.04 17.05
N GLY A 65 3.39 4.03 16.42
CA GLY A 65 2.01 4.12 15.90
C GLY A 65 1.86 5.07 14.70
N LYS A 66 2.97 5.50 14.10
CA LYS A 66 3.02 6.38 12.93
C LYS A 66 2.90 5.63 11.61
N PHE A 67 3.03 4.30 11.65
CA PHE A 67 2.87 3.43 10.49
C PHE A 67 2.02 2.20 10.82
N ALA A 68 1.04 1.90 9.98
CA ALA A 68 0.20 0.71 10.14
C ALA A 68 0.94 -0.55 9.67
N LYS A 69 1.09 -1.55 10.55
CA LYS A 69 1.76 -2.82 10.21
C LYS A 69 0.99 -3.54 9.10
N ILE A 70 1.63 -3.73 7.95
CA ILE A 70 1.10 -4.54 6.85
C ILE A 70 1.55 -6.00 7.09
N SER A 71 0.61 -6.92 7.32
CA SER A 71 0.92 -8.34 7.64
C SER A 71 1.19 -9.22 6.41
N SER A 72 1.00 -8.72 5.20
CA SER A 72 1.18 -9.49 3.97
C SER A 72 2.61 -9.33 3.44
N THR A 73 3.34 -10.44 3.52
CA THR A 73 4.72 -10.68 3.07
C THR A 73 5.00 -10.18 1.64
N ASP A 74 5.55 -8.98 1.49
CA ASP A 74 6.28 -8.55 0.27
C ASP A 74 7.08 -7.24 0.54
N LEU A 75 7.78 -7.17 1.68
CA LEU A 75 8.68 -6.05 2.00
C LEU A 75 10.10 -6.57 2.21
N MET A 76 10.92 -6.53 1.15
CA MET A 76 12.37 -6.47 1.27
C MET A 76 12.93 -5.61 0.16
N LEU A 77 13.26 -4.36 0.51
CA LEU A 77 14.37 -3.56 -0.01
C LEU A 77 14.52 -2.34 0.91
N SER A 78 14.89 -2.59 2.16
CA SER A 78 15.63 -1.60 2.94
C SER A 78 17.09 -1.97 2.80
N ARG A 79 17.91 -1.03 2.32
CA ARG A 79 19.31 -1.03 2.72
C ARG A 79 19.42 -0.58 4.18
#